data_AF-A0A1A9C3L3-F1
#
_entry.id   AF-A0A1A9C3L3-F1
#
_cell.length_a   1.000
_cell.length_b   1.000
_cell.length_c   1.000
_cell.angle_alpha   90.00
_cell.angle_beta   90.00
_cell.angle_gamma   90.00
#
_symmetry.space_group_name_H-M   'P 1'
#
loop_
_entity.id
_entity.type
_entity.pdbx_description
1 polymer ?
#
loop_
_entity_poly.entity_id
_entity_poly.type
_entity_poly.pdbx_seq_one_letter_code
_entity_poly.pdbx_strand_id
1 'polypeptide(L)'
;MTDTTQTSPAITSLLAGVTKDDIRRDPFPHIVVPDALPKDLYEALSESMPTAEYIGERIGKPITSNERYNYMSEMVLGDPSMPRVWKDFVTYHASPAFYTEFLDLFQEDLLANLPGTEERTGPLRDLRVGRRNRDSFETHGILLDCTAVINSAVTGRPSSYRGPHVDKPYKLFGGLFYMRLPEDDAVGGDLVLYKYRPGAHRFRTSASEYGDTRFDIDPGYVEEVATVPYRANTLVMYPINPLALHGVSVRSLTEHQRRFIALVGDLPHPLFDLAL
;
A
#
# COMPACT_ATOMS: atom_id res chain seq x y z
N MET A 1 34.54 -21.85 -11.15
CA MET A 1 33.21 -21.23 -11.11
C MET A 1 32.75 -21.33 -9.67
N THR A 2 33.00 -20.28 -8.90
CA THR A 2 32.58 -20.19 -7.50
C THR A 2 31.09 -19.86 -7.51
N ASP A 3 30.30 -20.87 -7.23
CA ASP A 3 28.88 -20.75 -6.91
C ASP A 3 28.78 -20.03 -5.56
N THR A 4 28.86 -18.70 -5.58
CA THR A 4 28.46 -17.89 -4.44
C THR A 4 26.94 -17.91 -4.39
N THR A 5 26.40 -18.89 -3.68
CA THR A 5 25.07 -18.81 -3.10
C THR A 5 25.06 -17.60 -2.17
N GLN A 6 24.76 -16.42 -2.73
CA GLN A 6 24.44 -15.24 -1.93
C GLN A 6 23.23 -15.63 -1.07
N THR A 7 23.48 -15.85 0.21
CA THR A 7 22.44 -16.04 1.21
C THR A 7 21.60 -14.76 1.24
N SER A 8 20.34 -14.87 0.83
CA SER A 8 19.37 -13.77 0.96
C SER A 8 19.30 -13.32 2.42
N PRO A 9 19.23 -12.00 2.71
CA PRO A 9 19.00 -11.54 4.08
C PRO A 9 17.71 -12.14 4.64
N ALA A 10 17.68 -12.36 5.95
CA ALA A 10 16.50 -12.89 6.62
C ALA A 10 15.35 -11.87 6.54
N ILE A 11 14.14 -12.35 6.26
CA ILE A 11 12.97 -11.47 6.21
C ILE A 11 12.60 -11.03 7.63
N THR A 12 12.50 -9.72 7.81
CA THR A 12 11.95 -9.06 9.00
C THR A 12 10.59 -8.47 8.64
N SER A 13 9.61 -8.58 9.53
CA SER A 13 8.32 -7.92 9.34
C SER A 13 8.48 -6.40 9.27
N LEU A 14 7.74 -5.75 8.38
CA LEU A 14 7.56 -4.30 8.38
C LEU A 14 6.92 -3.76 9.67
N LEU A 15 6.24 -4.62 10.46
CA LEU A 15 5.66 -4.28 11.76
C LEU A 15 6.55 -4.70 12.93
N ALA A 16 7.77 -5.19 12.68
CA ALA A 16 8.69 -5.58 13.73
C ALA A 16 9.03 -4.40 14.64
N GLY A 17 8.79 -4.55 15.95
CA GLY A 17 9.07 -3.52 16.95
C GLY A 17 8.03 -2.39 17.01
N VAL A 18 6.98 -2.44 16.19
CA VAL A 18 5.86 -1.49 16.27
C VAL A 18 4.91 -1.90 17.39
N THR A 19 4.40 -0.93 18.12
CA THR A 19 3.49 -1.12 19.26
C THR A 19 2.24 -0.26 19.12
N LYS A 20 1.25 -0.49 19.99
CA LYS A 20 0.03 0.34 20.04
C LYS A 20 0.30 1.80 20.40
N ASP A 21 1.44 2.10 21.03
CA ASP A 21 1.84 3.48 21.39
C ASP A 21 2.29 4.28 20.16
N ASP A 22 2.67 3.60 19.07
CA ASP A 22 3.03 4.23 17.80
C ASP A 22 1.79 4.69 16.99
N ILE A 23 0.59 4.25 17.39
CA ILE A 23 -0.65 4.54 16.68
C ILE A 23 -1.06 6.00 16.92
N ARG A 24 -1.06 6.77 15.85
CA ARG A 24 -1.69 8.10 15.79
C ARG A 24 -3.14 7.92 15.39
N ARG A 25 -4.06 8.47 16.17
CA ARG A 25 -5.51 8.36 15.93
C ARG A 25 -6.12 9.54 15.19
N ASP A 26 -5.36 10.63 15.08
CA ASP A 26 -5.74 11.83 14.34
C ASP A 26 -4.83 11.98 13.12
N PRO A 27 -5.35 12.14 11.89
CA PRO A 27 -6.77 12.33 11.51
C PRO A 27 -7.63 11.05 11.50
N PHE A 28 -6.99 9.89 11.51
CA PHE A 28 -7.58 8.56 11.67
C PHE A 28 -6.49 7.61 12.18
N PRO A 29 -6.79 6.39 12.67
CA PRO A 29 -5.77 5.45 13.13
C PRO A 29 -4.74 5.11 12.05
N HIS A 30 -3.47 5.40 12.29
CA HIS A 30 -2.36 5.09 11.40
C HIS A 30 -1.03 5.04 12.17
N ILE A 31 -0.05 4.35 11.61
CA ILE A 31 1.36 4.40 12.03
C ILE A 31 2.23 5.00 10.94
N VAL A 32 3.34 5.62 11.34
CA VAL A 32 4.43 6.03 10.45
C VAL A 32 5.74 5.54 11.06
N VAL A 33 6.40 4.60 10.41
CA VAL A 33 7.59 3.93 10.94
C VAL A 33 8.78 4.26 10.03
N PRO A 34 9.68 5.18 10.43
CA PRO A 34 10.95 5.36 9.75
C PRO A 34 11.87 4.17 10.03
N ASP A 35 12.76 3.89 9.09
CA ASP A 35 13.72 2.80 9.17
C ASP A 35 13.09 1.43 9.49
N ALA A 36 11.94 1.14 8.86
CA ALA A 36 11.09 0.00 9.21
C ALA A 36 11.74 -1.37 8.98
N LEU A 37 12.73 -1.45 8.08
CA LEU A 37 13.51 -2.67 7.85
C LEU A 37 14.98 -2.49 8.26
N PRO A 38 15.66 -3.57 8.69
CA PRO A 38 17.11 -3.61 8.76
C PRO A 38 17.74 -3.17 7.43
N LYS A 39 18.86 -2.44 7.53
CA LYS A 39 19.51 -1.79 6.40
C LYS A 39 19.86 -2.78 5.27
N ASP A 40 20.40 -3.93 5.61
CA ASP A 40 20.80 -4.99 4.66
C ASP A 40 19.60 -5.55 3.89
N LEU A 41 18.48 -5.80 4.56
CA LEU A 41 17.24 -6.23 3.91
C LEU A 41 16.67 -5.12 3.01
N TYR A 42 16.65 -3.87 3.48
CA TYR A 42 16.18 -2.74 2.69
C TYR A 42 17.01 -2.55 1.41
N GLU A 43 18.34 -2.54 1.54
CA GLU A 43 19.26 -2.38 0.41
C GLU A 43 19.08 -3.51 -0.60
N ALA A 44 19.03 -4.78 -0.15
CA ALA A 44 18.81 -5.92 -1.04
C ALA A 44 17.49 -5.82 -1.82
N LEU A 45 16.40 -5.37 -1.19
CA LEU A 45 15.12 -5.16 -1.88
C LEU A 45 15.18 -3.96 -2.84
N SER A 46 15.79 -2.85 -2.42
CA SER A 46 15.86 -1.61 -3.19
C SER A 46 16.69 -1.75 -4.46
N GLU A 47 17.86 -2.41 -4.36
CA GLU A 47 18.76 -2.68 -5.49
C GLU A 47 18.12 -3.59 -6.53
N SER A 48 17.26 -4.52 -6.09
CA SER A 48 16.61 -5.51 -6.95
C SER A 48 15.16 -5.17 -7.31
N MET A 49 14.68 -3.98 -6.96
CA MET A 49 13.31 -3.57 -7.25
C MET A 49 13.08 -3.47 -8.76
N PRO A 50 12.01 -4.07 -9.31
CA PRO A 50 11.73 -3.99 -10.75
C PRO A 50 11.42 -2.55 -11.17
N THR A 51 11.83 -2.17 -12.39
CA THR A 51 11.55 -0.84 -12.95
C THR A 51 10.15 -0.77 -13.55
N ALA A 52 9.65 0.46 -13.79
CA ALA A 52 8.40 0.66 -14.53
C ALA A 52 8.40 -0.05 -15.89
N GLU A 53 9.52 -0.01 -16.61
CA GLU A 53 9.71 -0.63 -17.93
C GLU A 53 9.60 -2.16 -17.84
N TYR A 54 10.27 -2.76 -16.85
CA TYR A 54 10.23 -4.19 -16.60
C TYR A 54 8.81 -4.70 -16.32
N ILE A 55 8.07 -3.94 -15.49
CA ILE A 55 6.69 -4.27 -15.16
C ILE A 55 5.78 -4.02 -16.37
N GLY A 56 5.92 -2.87 -17.01
CA GLY A 56 5.13 -2.44 -18.17
C GLY A 56 5.17 -3.44 -19.31
N GLU A 57 6.34 -3.98 -19.65
CA GLU A 57 6.49 -5.05 -20.64
C GLU A 57 5.65 -6.29 -20.26
N ARG A 58 5.72 -6.72 -19.00
CA ARG A 58 5.05 -7.93 -18.50
C ARG A 58 3.53 -7.81 -18.41
N ILE A 59 3.03 -6.61 -18.16
CA ILE A 59 1.57 -6.35 -18.09
C ILE A 59 1.02 -5.77 -19.39
N GLY A 60 1.84 -5.64 -20.43
CA GLY A 60 1.44 -5.06 -21.72
C GLY A 60 1.02 -3.59 -21.64
N LYS A 61 1.61 -2.82 -20.71
CA LYS A 61 1.26 -1.43 -20.44
C LYS A 61 2.41 -0.50 -20.85
N PRO A 62 2.21 0.44 -21.78
CA PRO A 62 3.23 1.40 -22.17
C PRO A 62 3.60 2.33 -21.02
N ILE A 63 4.81 2.91 -21.06
CA ILE A 63 5.26 3.88 -20.06
C ILE A 63 4.64 5.26 -20.33
N THR A 64 3.82 5.72 -19.41
CA THR A 64 3.18 7.04 -19.41
C THR A 64 3.67 7.84 -18.21
N SER A 65 3.76 9.17 -18.32
CA SER A 65 4.17 10.05 -17.22
C SER A 65 3.34 9.86 -15.95
N ASN A 66 4.04 9.72 -14.81
CA ASN A 66 3.46 9.62 -13.45
C ASN A 66 2.38 8.54 -13.29
N GLU A 67 2.42 7.52 -14.13
CA GLU A 67 1.44 6.43 -14.12
C GLU A 67 1.93 5.29 -13.21
N ARG A 68 0.98 4.57 -12.59
CA ARG A 68 1.27 3.46 -11.68
C ARG A 68 1.38 2.12 -12.40
N TYR A 69 2.39 1.36 -12.03
CA TYR A 69 2.68 0.00 -12.48
C TYR A 69 2.75 -0.91 -11.25
N ASN A 70 1.90 -1.93 -11.23
CA ASN A 70 1.79 -2.87 -10.13
C ASN A 70 2.39 -4.21 -10.52
N TYR A 71 3.29 -4.71 -9.68
CA TYR A 71 3.83 -6.06 -9.78
C TYR A 71 3.41 -6.85 -8.54
N MET A 72 2.28 -7.54 -8.67
CA MET A 72 1.61 -8.22 -7.55
C MET A 72 2.40 -9.43 -7.08
N SER A 73 2.14 -9.90 -5.85
CA SER A 73 2.90 -11.00 -5.27
C SER A 73 2.84 -12.28 -6.10
N GLU A 74 1.71 -12.56 -6.76
CA GLU A 74 1.58 -13.67 -7.71
C GLU A 74 2.62 -13.56 -8.85
N MET A 75 2.74 -12.39 -9.47
CA MET A 75 3.70 -12.15 -10.55
C MET A 75 5.15 -12.25 -10.06
N VAL A 76 5.45 -11.68 -8.89
CA VAL A 76 6.79 -11.77 -8.27
C VAL A 76 7.19 -13.23 -8.02
N LEU A 77 6.25 -14.05 -7.55
CA LEU A 77 6.50 -15.46 -7.27
C LEU A 77 6.60 -16.30 -8.54
N GLY A 78 5.81 -15.97 -9.56
CA GLY A 78 5.80 -16.63 -10.86
C GLY A 78 7.00 -16.27 -11.75
N ASP A 79 7.65 -15.13 -11.53
CA ASP A 79 8.78 -14.70 -12.35
C ASP A 79 10.10 -15.38 -11.91
N PRO A 80 10.72 -16.21 -12.76
CA PRO A 80 11.99 -16.87 -12.43
C PRO A 80 13.15 -15.89 -12.28
N SER A 81 13.06 -14.70 -12.86
CA SER A 81 14.08 -13.64 -12.84
C SER A 81 14.05 -12.83 -11.55
N MET A 82 12.94 -12.85 -10.80
CA MET A 82 12.84 -12.13 -9.54
C MET A 82 13.70 -12.78 -8.46
N PRO A 83 14.54 -11.99 -7.74
CA PRO A 83 15.42 -12.53 -6.71
C PRO A 83 14.68 -13.15 -5.54
N ARG A 84 15.38 -14.06 -4.84
CA ARG A 84 14.83 -14.80 -3.71
C ARG A 84 14.34 -13.89 -2.58
N VAL A 85 15.06 -12.79 -2.31
CA VAL A 85 14.67 -11.80 -1.28
C VAL A 85 13.27 -11.23 -1.53
N TRP A 86 12.92 -10.91 -2.78
CA TRP A 86 11.57 -10.44 -3.12
C TRP A 86 10.53 -11.53 -2.94
N LYS A 87 10.82 -12.77 -3.37
CA LYS A 87 9.91 -13.91 -3.22
C LYS A 87 9.61 -14.21 -1.75
N ASP A 88 10.63 -14.21 -0.91
CA ASP A 88 10.47 -14.43 0.53
C ASP A 88 9.74 -13.23 1.18
N PHE A 89 10.06 -11.99 0.77
CA PHE A 89 9.43 -10.78 1.28
C PHE A 89 7.91 -10.73 0.99
N VAL A 90 7.50 -10.94 -0.27
CA VAL A 90 6.07 -10.95 -0.63
C VAL A 90 5.34 -12.15 -0.05
N THR A 91 6.06 -13.26 0.20
CA THR A 91 5.48 -14.42 0.86
C THR A 91 5.13 -14.11 2.31
N TYR A 92 6.03 -13.47 3.06
CA TYR A 92 5.80 -13.11 4.46
C TYR A 92 4.72 -12.06 4.62
N HIS A 93 4.80 -10.96 3.87
CA HIS A 93 3.91 -9.81 4.02
C HIS A 93 2.51 -10.02 3.41
N ALA A 94 2.28 -11.16 2.75
CA ALA A 94 0.97 -11.66 2.35
C ALA A 94 0.67 -13.03 3.00
N SER A 95 1.00 -13.18 4.29
CA SER A 95 0.81 -14.41 5.07
C SER A 95 -0.14 -14.23 6.27
N PRO A 96 -0.63 -15.33 6.87
CA PRO A 96 -1.38 -15.27 8.12
C PRO A 96 -0.60 -14.65 9.30
N ALA A 97 0.73 -14.77 9.31
CA ALA A 97 1.57 -14.20 10.36
C ALA A 97 1.52 -12.67 10.32
N PHE A 98 1.75 -12.07 9.15
CA PHE A 98 1.65 -10.63 8.96
C PHE A 98 0.23 -10.10 9.23
N TYR A 99 -0.80 -10.86 8.87
CA TYR A 99 -2.18 -10.52 9.20
C TYR A 99 -2.42 -10.44 10.71
N THR A 100 -1.87 -11.40 11.46
CA THR A 100 -1.99 -11.44 12.92
C THR A 100 -1.32 -10.23 13.55
N GLU A 101 -0.12 -9.87 13.09
CA GLU A 101 0.60 -8.66 13.54
C GLU A 101 -0.21 -7.38 13.29
N PHE A 102 -0.86 -7.28 12.12
CA PHE A 102 -1.76 -6.16 11.85
C PHE A 102 -2.93 -6.10 12.84
N LEU A 103 -3.59 -7.23 13.11
CA LEU A 103 -4.71 -7.27 14.06
C LEU A 103 -4.26 -7.00 15.50
N ASP A 104 -3.07 -7.44 15.89
CA ASP A 104 -2.50 -7.16 17.22
C ASP A 104 -2.35 -5.65 17.46
N LEU A 105 -2.00 -4.89 16.41
CA LEU A 105 -1.92 -3.44 16.48
C LEU A 105 -3.29 -2.77 16.38
N PHE A 106 -4.08 -3.09 15.35
CA PHE A 106 -5.17 -2.23 14.90
C PHE A 106 -6.59 -2.75 15.14
N GLN A 107 -6.80 -3.98 15.63
CA GLN A 107 -8.15 -4.53 15.74
C GLN A 107 -9.08 -3.65 16.58
N GLU A 108 -8.62 -3.12 17.71
CA GLU A 108 -9.42 -2.21 18.56
C GLU A 108 -9.81 -0.93 17.82
N ASP A 109 -8.85 -0.26 17.18
CA ASP A 109 -9.09 0.95 16.41
C ASP A 109 -9.98 0.70 15.17
N LEU A 110 -9.83 -0.45 14.53
CA LEU A 110 -10.65 -0.88 13.41
C LEU A 110 -12.11 -1.06 13.83
N LEU A 111 -12.36 -1.81 14.91
CA LEU A 111 -13.72 -2.06 15.41
C LEU A 111 -14.35 -0.79 16.01
N ALA A 112 -13.56 0.13 16.57
CA ALA A 112 -14.08 1.42 17.02
C ALA A 112 -14.60 2.27 15.84
N ASN A 113 -13.97 2.20 14.66
CA ASN A 113 -14.40 2.93 13.46
C ASN A 113 -15.43 2.16 12.63
N LEU A 114 -15.50 0.83 12.77
CA LEU A 114 -16.39 -0.06 12.03
C LEU A 114 -16.96 -1.16 12.97
N PRO A 115 -17.88 -0.80 13.89
CA PRO A 115 -18.34 -1.71 14.95
C PRO A 115 -19.09 -2.95 14.45
N GLY A 116 -19.63 -2.92 13.24
CA GLY A 116 -20.31 -4.06 12.60
C GLY A 116 -19.42 -4.93 11.72
N THR A 117 -18.09 -4.79 11.78
CA THR A 117 -17.17 -5.58 10.93
C THR A 117 -17.29 -7.08 11.22
N GLU A 118 -17.12 -7.51 12.49
CA GLU A 118 -17.12 -8.93 12.84
C GLU A 118 -18.50 -9.59 12.71
N GLU A 119 -19.58 -8.80 12.77
CA GLU A 119 -20.93 -9.28 12.43
C GLU A 119 -21.06 -9.64 10.95
N ARG A 120 -20.35 -8.92 10.06
CA ARG A 120 -20.38 -9.13 8.60
C ARG A 120 -19.39 -10.19 8.14
N THR A 121 -18.23 -10.28 8.79
CA THR A 121 -17.13 -11.15 8.37
C THR A 121 -16.99 -12.43 9.19
N GLY A 122 -17.60 -12.49 10.39
CA GLY A 122 -17.13 -13.35 11.47
C GLY A 122 -15.92 -12.73 12.19
N PRO A 123 -15.44 -13.34 13.29
CA PRO A 123 -14.29 -12.84 14.04
C PRO A 123 -13.07 -12.67 13.13
N LEU A 124 -12.43 -11.50 13.15
CA LEU A 124 -11.35 -11.18 12.22
C LEU A 124 -10.18 -12.16 12.34
N ARG A 125 -9.89 -12.60 13.57
CA ARG A 125 -8.81 -13.56 13.87
C ARG A 125 -9.08 -14.98 13.36
N ASP A 126 -10.33 -15.30 13.06
CA ASP A 126 -10.73 -16.63 12.57
C ASP A 126 -10.76 -16.68 11.02
N LEU A 127 -10.56 -15.54 10.35
CA LEU A 127 -10.57 -15.49 8.89
C LEU A 127 -9.43 -16.31 8.31
N ARG A 128 -9.78 -17.24 7.41
CA ARG A 128 -8.78 -17.95 6.62
C ARG A 128 -8.14 -16.99 5.62
N VAL A 129 -6.85 -16.71 5.83
CA VAL A 129 -6.04 -15.80 5.01
C VAL A 129 -5.56 -16.48 3.74
N GLY A 130 -5.86 -15.88 2.59
CA GLY A 130 -5.34 -16.26 1.28
C GLY A 130 -4.57 -15.13 0.61
N ARG A 131 -4.09 -15.36 -0.61
CA ARG A 131 -3.36 -14.38 -1.42
C ARG A 131 -4.15 -13.99 -2.67
N ARG A 132 -4.21 -12.69 -2.96
CA ARG A 132 -4.86 -12.16 -4.16
C ARG A 132 -4.26 -12.78 -5.42
N ASN A 133 -5.10 -13.05 -6.43
CA ASN A 133 -4.76 -13.70 -7.71
C ASN A 133 -4.21 -15.14 -7.61
N ARG A 134 -4.18 -15.72 -6.41
CA ARG A 134 -3.83 -17.14 -6.20
C ARG A 134 -5.00 -17.91 -5.58
N ASP A 135 -5.60 -17.34 -4.55
CA ASP A 135 -6.70 -17.92 -3.79
C ASP A 135 -8.02 -17.18 -4.10
N SER A 136 -9.14 -17.77 -3.70
CA SER A 136 -10.49 -17.22 -3.92
C SER A 136 -11.27 -17.06 -2.63
N PHE A 137 -12.28 -16.18 -2.65
CA PHE A 137 -13.23 -15.99 -1.55
C PHE A 137 -14.17 -17.18 -1.32
N GLU A 138 -14.15 -18.20 -2.19
CA GLU A 138 -14.90 -19.46 -1.96
C GLU A 138 -14.33 -20.23 -0.76
N THR A 139 -13.04 -20.06 -0.47
CA THR A 139 -12.33 -20.83 0.56
C THR A 139 -11.59 -19.97 1.56
N HIS A 140 -11.50 -18.66 1.35
CA HIS A 140 -10.76 -17.71 2.19
C HIS A 140 -11.63 -16.52 2.57
N GLY A 141 -11.51 -16.06 3.81
CA GLY A 141 -12.26 -14.91 4.33
C GLY A 141 -11.62 -13.57 4.00
N ILE A 142 -10.31 -13.57 3.70
CA ILE A 142 -9.54 -12.39 3.33
C ILE A 142 -8.43 -12.75 2.35
N LEU A 143 -8.17 -11.90 1.35
CA LEU A 143 -7.09 -12.07 0.39
C LEU A 143 -6.09 -10.92 0.53
N LEU A 144 -4.83 -11.26 0.87
CA LEU A 144 -3.75 -10.28 1.02
C LEU A 144 -2.93 -10.14 -0.25
N ASP A 145 -2.32 -8.98 -0.43
CA ASP A 145 -1.26 -8.78 -1.42
C ASP A 145 -0.16 -7.87 -0.89
N CYS A 146 1.07 -8.16 -1.32
CA CYS A 146 2.26 -7.35 -1.12
C CYS A 146 2.81 -7.02 -2.50
N THR A 147 2.45 -5.86 -3.02
CA THR A 147 2.69 -5.46 -4.41
C THR A 147 3.93 -4.56 -4.48
N ALA A 148 4.88 -4.85 -5.36
CA ALA A 148 5.90 -3.88 -5.75
C ALA A 148 5.25 -2.84 -6.69
N VAL A 149 5.35 -1.57 -6.35
CA VAL A 149 4.67 -0.48 -7.06
C VAL A 149 5.64 0.59 -7.50
N ILE A 150 5.50 0.98 -8.76
CA ILE A 150 6.24 2.07 -9.37
C ILE A 150 5.25 3.11 -9.88
N ASN A 151 5.43 4.38 -9.53
CA ASN A 151 5.01 5.45 -10.43
C ASN A 151 6.19 5.81 -11.32
N SER A 152 5.99 5.83 -12.63
CA SER A 152 6.99 6.25 -13.61
C SER A 152 7.45 7.71 -13.37
N ALA A 153 8.50 8.10 -14.08
CA ALA A 153 8.99 9.47 -14.12
C ALA A 153 7.86 10.49 -14.41
N VAL A 154 8.02 11.72 -13.91
CA VAL A 154 7.07 12.80 -14.15
C VAL A 154 7.62 13.68 -15.26
N THR A 155 6.97 13.62 -16.43
CA THR A 155 7.38 14.36 -17.62
C THR A 155 6.29 15.33 -18.08
N GLY A 156 6.68 16.38 -18.82
CA GLY A 156 5.77 17.40 -19.34
C GLY A 156 5.29 18.41 -18.31
N ARG A 157 4.61 17.98 -17.24
CA ARG A 157 4.19 18.87 -16.13
C ARG A 157 4.17 18.17 -14.77
N PRO A 158 4.39 18.90 -13.66
CA PRO A 158 4.13 18.39 -12.32
C PRO A 158 2.70 17.84 -12.20
N SER A 159 2.55 16.70 -11.55
CA SER A 159 1.25 16.04 -11.42
C SER A 159 1.18 15.21 -10.14
N SER A 160 -0.05 15.01 -9.65
CA SER A 160 -0.33 14.00 -8.63
C SER A 160 -0.91 12.76 -9.30
N TYR A 161 -0.48 11.58 -8.87
CA TYR A 161 -1.06 10.32 -9.31
C TYR A 161 -2.53 10.19 -8.86
N ARG A 162 -2.84 10.62 -7.63
CA ARG A 162 -4.19 10.57 -7.07
C ARG A 162 -4.39 11.61 -5.98
N GLY A 163 -5.44 12.42 -6.12
CA GLY A 163 -5.87 13.39 -5.12
C GLY A 163 -6.54 12.73 -3.89
N PRO A 164 -7.26 13.51 -3.07
CA PRO A 164 -7.95 13.01 -1.89
C PRO A 164 -8.95 11.89 -2.23
N HIS A 165 -8.89 10.79 -1.48
CA HIS A 165 -9.74 9.62 -1.65
C HIS A 165 -9.80 8.78 -0.38
N VAL A 166 -10.73 7.84 -0.37
CA VAL A 166 -10.66 6.66 0.50
C VAL A 166 -10.36 5.45 -0.39
N ASP A 167 -9.72 4.45 0.20
CA ASP A 167 -9.56 3.16 -0.44
C ASP A 167 -10.91 2.40 -0.52
N LYS A 168 -10.92 1.28 -1.25
CA LYS A 168 -12.18 0.59 -1.53
C LYS A 168 -12.82 0.06 -0.24
N PRO A 169 -14.16 0.15 -0.08
CA PRO A 169 -14.81 -0.23 1.18
C PRO A 169 -14.69 -1.70 1.58
N TYR A 170 -14.30 -2.59 0.67
CA TYR A 170 -14.03 -4.00 0.98
C TYR A 170 -12.61 -4.25 1.46
N LYS A 171 -11.73 -3.25 1.48
CA LYS A 171 -10.39 -3.42 2.02
C LYS A 171 -10.38 -3.21 3.53
N LEU A 172 -9.72 -4.10 4.24
CA LEU A 172 -9.56 -4.04 5.70
C LEU A 172 -8.45 -3.06 6.10
N PHE A 173 -7.34 -3.03 5.35
CA PHE A 173 -6.20 -2.16 5.61
C PHE A 173 -5.48 -1.74 4.33
N GLY A 174 -4.76 -0.63 4.43
CA GLY A 174 -3.82 -0.14 3.44
C GLY A 174 -2.47 0.11 4.08
N GLY A 175 -1.40 -0.21 3.35
CA GLY A 175 -0.04 0.12 3.73
C GLY A 175 0.79 0.56 2.53
N LEU A 176 1.71 1.49 2.78
CA LEU A 176 2.70 1.99 1.84
C LEU A 176 4.07 1.91 2.49
N PHE A 177 5.01 1.21 1.88
CA PHE A 177 6.41 1.20 2.31
C PHE A 177 7.29 1.82 1.23
N TYR A 178 7.89 2.97 1.52
CA TYR A 178 8.65 3.76 0.57
C TYR A 178 10.07 3.24 0.37
N MET A 179 10.48 3.22 -0.90
CA MET A 179 11.78 2.72 -1.34
C MET A 179 12.50 3.78 -2.19
N ARG A 180 12.52 5.03 -1.71
CA ARG A 180 13.12 6.18 -2.42
C ARG A 180 14.60 5.91 -2.71
N LEU A 181 14.98 6.18 -3.96
CA LEU A 181 16.36 6.14 -4.40
C LEU A 181 17.16 7.31 -3.81
N PRO A 182 18.44 7.11 -3.43
CA PRO A 182 19.30 8.18 -2.94
C PRO A 182 19.45 9.37 -3.91
N GLU A 183 19.47 9.09 -5.20
CA GLU A 183 19.60 10.08 -6.28
C GLU A 183 18.29 10.79 -6.62
N ASP A 184 17.14 10.31 -6.13
CA ASP A 184 15.85 10.94 -6.39
C ASP A 184 15.72 12.22 -5.57
N ASP A 185 15.96 13.36 -6.21
CA ASP A 185 15.89 14.71 -5.66
C ASP A 185 14.52 15.39 -5.85
N ALA A 186 13.53 14.66 -6.39
CA ALA A 186 12.22 15.23 -6.68
C ALA A 186 11.51 15.70 -5.41
N VAL A 187 10.71 16.76 -5.58
CA VAL A 187 9.81 17.29 -4.54
C VAL A 187 8.42 16.71 -4.76
N GLY A 188 7.75 16.33 -3.67
CA GLY A 188 6.41 15.79 -3.68
C GLY A 188 6.33 14.30 -4.03
N GLY A 189 5.10 13.81 -4.23
CA GLY A 189 4.82 12.37 -4.18
C GLY A 189 4.69 11.84 -2.75
N ASP A 190 4.51 12.72 -1.78
CA ASP A 190 4.29 12.39 -0.37
C ASP A 190 2.89 11.82 -0.17
N LEU A 191 2.68 11.05 0.90
CA LEU A 191 1.34 10.69 1.34
C LEU A 191 0.77 11.86 2.14
N VAL A 192 -0.36 12.38 1.69
CA VAL A 192 -1.09 13.45 2.39
C VAL A 192 -2.29 12.82 3.08
N LEU A 193 -2.46 13.11 4.37
CA LEU A 193 -3.59 12.68 5.19
C LEU A 193 -4.54 13.86 5.39
N TYR A 194 -5.82 13.60 5.20
CA TYR A 194 -6.84 14.65 5.20
C TYR A 194 -7.89 14.42 6.30
N LYS A 195 -8.60 15.50 6.63
CA LYS A 195 -9.93 15.46 7.27
C LYS A 195 -10.98 16.05 6.35
N TYR A 196 -12.22 15.66 6.58
CA TYR A 196 -13.37 16.35 6.03
C TYR A 196 -13.47 17.77 6.60
N ARG A 197 -13.69 18.76 5.73
CA ARG A 197 -14.17 20.08 6.16
C ARG A 197 -15.62 19.98 6.64
N PRO A 198 -16.20 20.96 7.35
CA PRO A 198 -17.65 20.97 7.55
C PRO A 198 -18.41 21.10 6.21
N GLY A 199 -19.38 20.22 5.95
CA GLY A 199 -20.24 20.33 4.77
C GLY A 199 -20.80 19.00 4.27
N ALA A 200 -21.55 19.04 3.17
CA ALA A 200 -21.98 17.83 2.47
C ALA A 200 -20.85 17.32 1.57
N HIS A 201 -20.14 16.30 2.01
CA HIS A 201 -19.14 15.59 1.22
C HIS A 201 -19.83 14.75 0.16
N ARG A 202 -19.22 14.62 -1.02
CA ARG A 202 -19.67 13.65 -2.03
C ARG A 202 -18.47 12.96 -2.63
N PHE A 203 -18.46 11.64 -2.54
CA PHE A 203 -17.53 10.83 -3.31
C PHE A 203 -17.95 10.82 -4.77
N ARG A 204 -16.95 10.82 -5.65
CA ARG A 204 -17.14 10.55 -7.08
C ARG A 204 -16.49 9.21 -7.38
N THR A 205 -17.21 8.38 -8.10
CA THR A 205 -16.67 7.13 -8.62
C THR A 205 -16.08 7.33 -10.00
N SER A 206 -14.86 6.89 -10.20
CA SER A 206 -14.19 6.87 -11.50
C SER A 206 -13.58 5.49 -11.77
N ALA A 207 -13.41 5.13 -13.04
CA ALA A 207 -12.66 3.93 -13.38
C ALA A 207 -11.16 4.16 -13.10
N SER A 208 -10.50 3.18 -12.49
CA SER A 208 -9.05 3.13 -12.43
C SER A 208 -8.47 2.64 -13.76
N GLU A 209 -7.15 2.76 -13.89
CA GLU A 209 -6.38 2.19 -14.99
C GLU A 209 -6.40 0.65 -15.02
N TYR A 210 -6.91 0.01 -13.96
CA TYR A 210 -7.09 -1.44 -13.86
C TYR A 210 -8.56 -1.87 -14.03
N GLY A 211 -9.45 -0.94 -14.42
CA GLY A 211 -10.86 -1.23 -14.68
C GLY A 211 -11.74 -1.37 -13.44
N ASP A 212 -11.22 -1.06 -12.25
CA ASP A 212 -11.97 -1.06 -11.01
C ASP A 212 -12.45 0.35 -10.60
N THR A 213 -13.23 0.45 -9.52
CA THR A 213 -13.79 1.72 -9.04
C THR A 213 -12.86 2.43 -8.04
N ARG A 214 -12.59 3.71 -8.29
CA ARG A 214 -11.98 4.67 -7.37
C ARG A 214 -13.05 5.46 -6.62
N PHE A 215 -12.76 5.86 -5.38
CA PHE A 215 -13.62 6.69 -4.54
C PHE A 215 -12.91 7.99 -4.20
N ASP A 216 -13.00 8.96 -5.11
CA ASP A 216 -12.27 10.22 -5.00
C ASP A 216 -13.19 11.30 -4.40
N ILE A 217 -12.62 12.24 -3.66
CA ILE A 217 -13.33 13.39 -3.10
C ILE A 217 -12.75 14.69 -3.63
N ASP A 218 -13.62 15.67 -3.86
CA ASP A 218 -13.19 17.00 -4.30
C ASP A 218 -12.27 17.64 -3.23
N PRO A 219 -11.08 18.16 -3.61
CA PRO A 219 -10.17 18.83 -2.67
C PRO A 219 -10.80 19.96 -1.86
N GLY A 220 -11.85 20.61 -2.38
CA GLY A 220 -12.59 21.66 -1.65
C GLY A 220 -13.35 21.14 -0.41
N TYR A 221 -13.56 19.83 -0.30
CA TYR A 221 -14.26 19.19 0.83
C TYR A 221 -13.34 18.65 1.91
N VAL A 222 -12.03 18.76 1.72
CA VAL A 222 -11.04 18.22 2.65
C VAL A 222 -10.01 19.27 3.04
N GLU A 223 -9.35 19.03 4.15
CA GLU A 223 -8.19 19.79 4.59
C GLU A 223 -7.02 18.87 4.87
N GLU A 224 -5.83 19.31 4.46
CA GLU A 224 -4.58 18.61 4.75
C GLU A 224 -4.26 18.75 6.25
N VAL A 225 -4.03 17.62 6.91
CA VAL A 225 -3.75 17.57 8.35
C VAL A 225 -2.32 17.11 8.61
N ALA A 226 -1.84 16.15 7.84
CA ALA A 226 -0.48 15.64 7.96
C ALA A 226 0.06 15.23 6.59
N THR A 227 1.39 15.29 6.45
CA THR A 227 2.10 14.81 5.27
C THR A 227 3.20 13.86 5.74
N VAL A 228 3.24 12.67 5.16
CA VAL A 228 4.33 11.72 5.34
C VAL A 228 5.27 11.85 4.14
N PRO A 229 6.48 12.40 4.34
CA PRO A 229 7.39 12.63 3.22
C PRO A 229 7.78 11.33 2.53
N TYR A 230 7.89 11.37 1.21
CA TYR A 230 8.44 10.26 0.43
C TYR A 230 9.93 10.12 0.74
N ARG A 231 10.27 9.16 1.61
CA ARG A 231 11.62 8.89 2.14
C ARG A 231 11.94 7.40 2.04
N ALA A 232 13.22 7.07 1.98
CA ALA A 232 13.66 5.67 2.04
C ALA A 232 13.19 4.99 3.33
N ASN A 233 12.97 3.68 3.26
CA ASN A 233 12.72 2.79 4.40
C ASN A 233 11.61 3.27 5.35
N THR A 234 10.55 3.88 4.81
CA THR A 234 9.47 4.47 5.60
C THR A 234 8.16 3.74 5.36
N LEU A 235 7.58 3.13 6.40
CA LEU A 235 6.26 2.52 6.37
C LEU A 235 5.18 3.50 6.82
N VAL A 236 4.04 3.47 6.14
CA VAL A 236 2.76 3.95 6.65
C VAL A 236 1.76 2.81 6.56
N MET A 237 1.00 2.55 7.61
CA MET A 237 -0.05 1.53 7.61
C MET A 237 -1.26 2.00 8.42
N TYR A 238 -2.47 1.63 7.98
CA TYR A 238 -3.72 2.04 8.62
C TYR A 238 -4.87 1.07 8.31
N PRO A 239 -5.80 0.86 9.26
CA PRO A 239 -7.09 0.26 8.96
C PRO A 239 -7.91 1.19 8.06
N ILE A 240 -8.55 0.62 7.06
CA ILE A 240 -9.41 1.39 6.14
C ILE A 240 -10.77 1.58 6.77
N ASN A 241 -11.27 2.81 6.72
CA ASN A 241 -12.57 3.23 7.21
C ASN A 241 -13.00 4.52 6.46
N PRO A 242 -14.25 5.01 6.61
CA PRO A 242 -14.73 6.21 5.90
C PRO A 242 -13.95 7.49 6.17
N LEU A 243 -13.19 7.55 7.26
CA LEU A 243 -12.37 8.71 7.66
C LEU A 243 -10.91 8.59 7.21
N ALA A 244 -10.49 7.44 6.65
CA ALA A 244 -9.13 7.18 6.19
C ALA A 244 -8.79 7.91 4.87
N LEU A 245 -9.04 9.22 4.84
CA LEU A 245 -8.83 10.08 3.68
C LEU A 245 -7.35 10.36 3.45
N HIS A 246 -6.87 10.00 2.26
CA HIS A 246 -5.49 10.22 1.89
C HIS A 246 -5.35 10.54 0.40
N GLY A 247 -4.16 10.95 0.00
CA GLY A 247 -3.84 11.33 -1.36
C GLY A 247 -2.34 11.43 -1.55
N VAL A 248 -1.92 11.78 -2.76
CA VAL A 248 -0.51 11.92 -3.11
C VAL A 248 -0.25 13.39 -3.44
N SER A 249 0.75 14.00 -2.81
CA SER A 249 1.14 15.38 -3.14
C SER A 249 1.60 15.49 -4.60
N VAL A 250 1.46 16.67 -5.20
CA VAL A 250 1.94 16.92 -6.57
C VAL A 250 3.45 16.68 -6.61
N ARG A 251 3.89 15.81 -7.51
CA ARG A 251 5.30 15.50 -7.71
C ARG A 251 5.87 16.39 -8.82
N SER A 252 7.06 16.95 -8.58
CA SER A 252 7.78 17.77 -9.55
C SER A 252 8.19 16.98 -10.79
N LEU A 253 8.59 17.69 -11.85
CA LEU A 253 9.26 17.05 -12.98
C LEU A 253 10.51 16.32 -12.47
N THR A 254 10.71 15.09 -12.95
CA THR A 254 11.83 14.26 -12.56
C THR A 254 11.97 13.07 -13.50
N GLU A 255 13.20 12.62 -13.71
CA GLU A 255 13.49 11.36 -14.41
C GLU A 255 13.38 10.14 -13.47
N HIS A 256 13.25 10.38 -12.16
CA HIS A 256 13.22 9.33 -11.15
C HIS A 256 11.83 8.75 -10.92
N GLN A 257 11.77 7.42 -10.94
CA GLN A 257 10.58 6.65 -10.61
C GLN A 257 10.30 6.72 -9.09
N ARG A 258 9.01 6.86 -8.72
CA ARG A 258 8.60 6.76 -7.32
C ARG A 258 8.33 5.29 -6.98
N ARG A 259 9.10 4.76 -6.03
CA ARG A 259 9.20 3.35 -5.67
C ARG A 259 8.60 3.08 -4.30
N PHE A 260 7.68 2.14 -4.22
CA PHE A 260 7.09 1.73 -2.95
C PHE A 260 6.47 0.34 -3.02
N ILE A 261 6.17 -0.24 -1.87
CA ILE A 261 5.40 -1.47 -1.73
C ILE A 261 4.01 -1.10 -1.23
N ALA A 262 2.97 -1.68 -1.82
CA ALA A 262 1.60 -1.58 -1.34
C ALA A 262 1.21 -2.87 -0.60
N LEU A 263 0.65 -2.72 0.59
CA LEU A 263 0.10 -3.80 1.41
C LEU A 263 -1.41 -3.63 1.48
N VAL A 264 -2.16 -4.69 1.19
CA VAL A 264 -3.62 -4.66 1.20
C VAL A 264 -4.21 -5.97 1.72
N GLY A 265 -5.39 -5.88 2.31
CA GLY A 265 -6.21 -7.04 2.63
C GLY A 265 -7.65 -6.84 2.15
N ASP A 266 -8.10 -7.65 1.21
CA ASP A 266 -9.45 -7.59 0.65
C ASP A 266 -10.37 -8.57 1.34
N LEU A 267 -11.57 -8.10 1.67
CA LEU A 267 -12.70 -8.92 2.09
C LEU A 267 -13.63 -9.19 0.90
N PRO A 268 -14.47 -10.23 0.98
CA PRO A 268 -15.44 -10.55 -0.09
C PRO A 268 -16.53 -9.48 -0.27
N HIS A 269 -16.77 -8.67 0.76
CA HIS A 269 -17.86 -7.69 0.80
C HIS A 269 -17.42 -6.34 1.38
N PRO A 270 -18.07 -5.23 0.97
CA PRO A 270 -17.87 -3.91 1.58
C PRO A 270 -18.15 -3.89 3.10
N LEU A 271 -17.30 -3.20 3.86
CA LEU A 271 -17.49 -2.93 5.29
C LEU A 271 -18.31 -1.68 5.58
N PHE A 272 -18.33 -0.74 4.63
CA PHE A 272 -19.04 0.53 4.73
C PHE A 272 -19.50 0.99 3.34
N ASP A 273 -20.34 2.02 3.32
CA ASP A 273 -20.81 2.65 2.09
C ASP A 273 -20.18 4.04 1.94
N LEU A 274 -19.76 4.36 0.71
CA LEU A 274 -19.26 5.67 0.31
C LEU A 274 -20.11 6.30 -0.80
N ALA A 275 -21.13 5.58 -1.27
CA ALA A 275 -22.02 6.07 -2.30
C ALA A 275 -22.88 7.23 -1.75
N LEU A 276 -22.85 8.33 -2.48
CA LEU A 276 -23.82 9.42 -2.46
C LEU A 276 -24.29 9.70 -3.88
#